data_AF-A0A3C2B0W2-F1
#
_entry.id   AF-A0A3C2B0W2-F1
#
_cell.length_a   1.000
_cell.length_b   1.000
_cell.length_c   1.000
_cell.angle_alpha   90.00
_cell.angle_beta   90.00
_cell.angle_gamma   90.00
#
_symmetry.space_group_name_H-M   'P 1'
#
loop_
_entity.id
_entity.type
_entity.pdbx_description
1 polymer ?
#
loop_
_entity_poly.entity_id
_entity_poly.type
_entity_poly.pdbx_seq_one_letter_code
_entity_poly.pdbx_strand_id
1 'polypeptide(L)' 'RIMPGVELRITADDGSVQPWDGESLGEIEVRGSWITGSYYHVADDEKFHDGWLRTG' A
#
# COMPACT_ATOMS: atom_id res chain seq x y z
N ARG A 1 15.04 3.38 -3.16
CA ARG A 1 14.54 4.41 -4.12
C ARG A 1 13.41 3.78 -4.91
N ILE A 2 12.32 4.52 -5.13
CA ILE A 2 11.11 4.01 -5.79
C ILE A 2 11.19 4.30 -7.30
N MET A 3 10.58 3.45 -8.13
CA MET A 3 10.50 3.66 -9.58
C MET A 3 9.50 4.79 -9.90
N PRO A 4 9.76 5.64 -10.93
CA PRO A 4 8.79 6.64 -11.37
C PRO A 4 7.46 5.97 -11.70
N GLY A 5 6.33 6.52 -11.24
CA GLY A 5 4.99 5.91 -11.43
C GLY A 5 4.58 4.89 -10.38
N VAL A 6 5.42 4.68 -9.35
CA VAL A 6 5.06 3.97 -8.11
C VAL A 6 5.08 4.94 -6.93
N GLU A 7 4.08 4.82 -6.08
CA GLU A 7 3.97 5.47 -4.78
C GLU A 7 4.05 4.40 -3.68
N LEU A 8 4.73 4.72 -2.58
CA LEU A 8 4.67 3.95 -1.33
C LEU A 8 4.10 4.82 -0.22
N ARG A 9 3.50 4.19 0.79
CA ARG A 9 3.24 4.75 2.11
C ARG A 9 3.39 3.68 3.20
N ILE A 10 3.49 4.12 4.44
CA ILE A 10 3.45 3.28 5.63
C ILE A 10 2.15 3.60 6.37
N THR A 11 1.38 2.60 6.79
CA THR A 11 0.11 2.77 7.51
C THR A 11 0.12 2.00 8.84
N ALA A 12 -0.45 2.59 9.90
CA ALA A 12 -0.69 1.87 11.15
C ALA A 12 -1.99 1.05 11.08
N ASP A 13 -2.25 0.24 12.10
CA ASP A 13 -3.43 -0.64 12.19
C ASP A 13 -4.77 0.10 12.11
N ASP A 14 -4.79 1.39 12.47
CA ASP A 14 -5.95 2.27 12.37
C ASP A 14 -6.12 2.93 10.99
N GLY A 15 -5.25 2.60 10.03
CA GLY A 15 -5.21 3.17 8.68
C GLY A 15 -4.52 4.54 8.58
N SER A 16 -3.98 5.07 9.69
CA SER A 16 -3.27 6.35 9.65
C SER A 16 -1.92 6.24 8.95
N VAL A 17 -1.64 7.20 8.06
CA VAL A 17 -0.35 7.26 7.34
C VAL A 17 0.75 7.72 8.28
N GLN A 18 1.83 6.95 8.34
CA GLN A 18 3.00 7.22 9.15
C GLN A 18 4.02 8.12 8.44
N PRO A 19 4.83 8.88 9.19
CA PRO A 19 5.87 9.74 8.63
C PRO A 19 7.04 8.92 8.04
N TRP A 20 7.75 9.54 7.09
CA TRP A 20 8.99 9.02 6.52
C TRP A 20 10.21 9.44 7.34
N ASP A 21 10.28 9.00 8.59
CA ASP A 21 11.34 9.36 9.55
C ASP A 21 12.44 8.30 9.73
N GLY A 22 12.20 7.07 9.25
CA GLY A 22 13.11 5.93 9.40
C GLY A 22 12.98 5.20 10.74
N GLU A 23 12.02 5.58 11.58
CA GLU A 23 11.75 5.00 12.90
C GLU A 23 10.31 4.48 13.02
N SER A 24 9.35 5.18 12.43
CA SER A 24 7.94 4.84 12.44
C SER A 24 7.67 3.50 11.74
N LEU A 25 6.86 2.66 12.38
CA LEU A 25 6.53 1.31 11.94
C LEU A 25 5.08 1.22 11.48
N GLY A 26 4.82 0.31 10.54
CA GLY A 26 3.50 0.04 10.01
C GLY A 26 3.56 -0.91 8.81
N GLU A 27 2.40 -1.15 8.21
CA GLU A 27 2.28 -1.89 6.97
C GLU A 27 2.73 -1.05 5.78
N ILE A 28 3.41 -1.67 4.80
CA ILE A 28 3.76 -1.01 3.55
C ILE A 28 2.61 -1.16 2.57
N GLU A 29 2.24 -0.04 1.97
CA GLU A 29 1.24 0.00 0.91
C GLU A 29 1.82 0.59 -0.36
N VAL A 30 1.42 0.04 -1.51
CA VAL A 30 1.95 0.43 -2.82
C VAL A 30 0.82 0.74 -3.79
N ARG A 31 1.00 1.79 -4.59
CA ARG A 31 0.10 2.15 -5.70
C ARG A 31 0.91 2.53 -6.93
N GLY A 32 0.39 2.27 -8.12
CA GLY A 32 1.01 2.71 -9.36
C GLY A 32 0.34 2.12 -10.59
N SER A 33 0.66 2.64 -11.77
CA SER A 33 0.03 2.23 -13.04
C SER A 33 0.27 0.76 -13.43
N TRP A 34 1.21 0.08 -12.77
CA TRP A 34 1.53 -1.35 -12.95
C TRP A 34 1.40 -2.16 -11.66
N ILE A 35 0.78 -1.59 -10.62
CA ILE A 35 0.35 -2.34 -9.45
C ILE A 35 -1.06 -2.85 -9.72
N THR A 36 -1.31 -4.13 -9.47
CA THR A 36 -2.66 -4.68 -9.69
C THR A 36 -3.67 -4.02 -8.75
N GLY A 37 -4.92 -3.87 -9.20
CA GLY A 37 -6.01 -3.39 -8.35
C GLY A 37 -6.84 -4.50 -7.72
N SER A 38 -6.68 -5.74 -8.19
CA SER A 38 -7.36 -6.91 -7.64
C SER A 38 -6.63 -8.20 -8.04
N TYR A 39 -6.96 -9.30 -7.38
CA TYR A 39 -6.62 -10.63 -7.87
C TYR A 39 -7.72 -11.16 -8.80
N TYR A 40 -7.37 -12.16 -9.62
CA TYR A 40 -8.29 -12.76 -10.58
C TYR A 40 -9.34 -13.62 -9.87
N HIS A 41 -10.63 -13.28 -10.00
CA HIS A 41 -11.78 -13.95 -9.35
C HIS A 41 -11.71 -14.02 -7.82
N VAL A 42 -10.99 -13.11 -7.17
CA VAL A 42 -10.99 -12.97 -5.71
C VAL A 42 -11.39 -11.54 -5.37
N ALA A 43 -12.51 -11.39 -4.68
CA ALA A 43 -12.85 -10.16 -4.00
C ALA A 43 -12.08 -10.15 -2.67
N ASP A 44 -11.09 -9.27 -2.55
CA ASP A 44 -10.22 -9.19 -1.39
C ASP A 44 -10.00 -7.72 -1.00
N ASP A 45 -11.00 -7.17 -0.33
CA ASP A 45 -10.99 -5.79 0.16
C ASP A 45 -9.95 -5.60 1.29
N GLU A 46 -9.44 -6.69 1.88
CA GLU A 46 -8.35 -6.63 2.85
C GLU A 46 -7.00 -6.40 2.16
N LYS A 47 -6.83 -6.86 0.92
CA LYS A 47 -5.59 -6.68 0.13
C LYS A 47 -5.56 -5.39 -0.66
N PHE A 48 -6.72 -4.84 -1.01
CA PHE A 48 -6.81 -3.62 -1.80
C PHE A 48 -7.79 -2.65 -1.16
N HIS A 49 -7.33 -1.46 -0.79
CA HIS A 49 -8.20 -0.40 -0.30
C HIS A 49 -7.77 0.96 -0.83
N ASP A 50 -8.74 1.80 -1.22
CA ASP A 50 -8.49 3.14 -1.77
C ASP A 50 -7.44 3.19 -2.92
N GLY A 51 -7.37 2.12 -3.72
CA GLY A 51 -6.41 1.96 -4.81
C GLY A 51 -4.97 1.62 -4.38
N TRP A 52 -4.76 1.29 -3.11
CA TRP A 52 -3.50 0.82 -2.56
C TRP A 52 -3.51 -0.70 -2.36
N LEU A 53 -2.43 -1.35 -2.77
CA LEU A 53 -2.15 -2.74 -2.45
C LEU A 53 -1.45 -2.82 -1.08
N ARG A 54 -2.04 -3.58 -0.18
CA ARG A 54 -1.49 -3.97 1.13
C ARG A 54 -0.53 -5.15 0.97
N THR A 55 0.75 -4.95 1.26
CA THR A 55 1.77 -5.97 0.97
C THR A 55 1.73 -7.15 1.94
N GLY A 56 1.10 -6.99 3.11
CA GLY A 56 1.16 -7.93 4.21
C GLY A 56 2.44 -7.83 5.03
#